data_AF-A0AA43EGQ3-F1
#
_entry.id   AF-A0AA43EGQ3-F1
#
_cell.length_a   1.000
_cell.length_b   1.000
_cell.length_c   1.000
_cell.angle_alpha   90.00
_cell.angle_beta   90.00
_cell.angle_gamma   90.00
#
_symmetry.space_group_name_H-M   'P 1'
#
loop_
_entity.id
_entity.type
_entity.pdbx_description
1 polymer ?
#
loop_
_entity_poly.entity_id
_entity_poly.type
_entity_poly.pdbx_seq_one_letter_code
_entity_poly.pdbx_strand_id
1 'polypeptide(L)'
;LGVAQDGGMPHPACDKSPCADVFAGTRRAEKVSCLGLVNRDTGAAYMFDATPDFTDQLNALTGGRAPDGIFLTHAHIGHYPGLMFLGKEAMAAEGVPVYGTRRMCDFLATNGPWSLLVDSHYIALHEITPGSAVDLGDGLRVTPMLVPHRDEFTDTVGFLIEGPRARVIFIPDIDKWEKWEQNLRDVANTVDVLLVDGTFGSPDELPGRDMAQIPHPLMTETRALLQGTSAELWFIHLNHSNPALVNGARDVVREGQVFEL
;
A
#
# COMPACT_ATOMS: atom_id res chain seq x y z
N LEU A 1 6.68 1.33 5.65
CA LEU A 1 7.13 -0.02 6.08
C LEU A 1 7.77 -0.81 4.94
N GLY A 2 7.30 -0.61 3.70
CA GLY A 2 7.99 -1.00 2.46
C GLY A 2 7.58 -0.06 1.33
N VAL A 3 8.25 -0.14 0.19
CA VAL A 3 8.09 0.79 -0.95
C VAL A 3 8.15 0.12 -2.32
N ALA A 4 8.49 -1.16 -2.42
CA ALA A 4 8.53 -1.88 -3.68
C ALA A 4 7.12 -2.29 -4.14
N GLN A 5 6.96 -2.57 -5.43
CA GLN A 5 5.74 -3.14 -6.00
C GLN A 5 5.51 -4.59 -5.50
N ASP A 6 4.35 -5.19 -5.80
CA ASP A 6 3.91 -6.55 -5.43
C ASP A 6 4.98 -7.63 -5.25
N GLY A 7 5.90 -7.76 -6.20
CA GLY A 7 6.93 -8.81 -6.19
C GLY A 7 8.14 -8.49 -5.32
N GLY A 8 8.22 -7.29 -4.75
CA GLY A 8 9.37 -6.80 -4.00
C GLY A 8 10.61 -6.55 -4.86
N MET A 9 11.71 -6.20 -4.19
CA MET A 9 13.06 -6.23 -4.78
C MET A 9 13.97 -7.00 -3.80
N PRO A 10 14.44 -8.20 -4.17
CA PRO A 10 14.49 -8.75 -5.51
C PRO A 10 13.14 -9.34 -5.95
N HIS A 11 12.78 -9.15 -7.21
CA HIS A 11 11.57 -9.71 -7.78
C HIS A 11 11.78 -11.20 -8.11
N PRO A 12 10.78 -12.08 -7.95
CA PRO A 12 10.87 -13.48 -8.36
C PRO A 12 11.34 -13.64 -9.81
N ALA A 13 12.26 -14.58 -10.04
CA ALA A 13 12.87 -14.86 -11.36
C ALA A 13 13.62 -13.69 -12.03
N CYS A 14 13.93 -12.61 -11.30
CA CYS A 14 14.77 -11.52 -11.78
C CYS A 14 16.26 -11.86 -11.58
N ASP A 15 17.00 -12.08 -12.67
CA ASP A 15 18.42 -12.43 -12.67
C ASP A 15 19.36 -11.26 -12.98
N LYS A 16 18.80 -10.06 -13.18
CA LYS A 16 19.55 -8.82 -13.48
C LYS A 16 19.64 -7.91 -12.26
N SER A 17 20.61 -6.99 -12.28
CA SER A 17 20.64 -5.87 -11.34
C SER A 17 19.35 -5.04 -11.51
N PRO A 18 18.72 -4.59 -10.42
CA PRO A 18 19.20 -4.63 -9.02
C PRO A 18 18.93 -5.95 -8.27
N CYS A 19 18.11 -6.87 -8.77
CA CYS A 19 17.74 -8.10 -8.06
C CYS A 19 18.96 -9.01 -7.79
N ALA A 20 19.82 -9.19 -8.79
CA ALA A 20 21.05 -9.96 -8.66
C ALA A 20 21.97 -9.43 -7.55
N ASP A 21 22.03 -8.11 -7.37
CA ASP A 21 22.84 -7.48 -6.33
C ASP A 21 22.28 -7.77 -4.93
N VAL A 22 20.94 -7.86 -4.80
CA VAL A 22 20.31 -8.26 -3.53
C VAL A 22 20.59 -9.73 -3.23
N PHE A 23 20.46 -10.62 -4.22
CA PHE A 23 20.80 -12.05 -4.03
C PHE A 23 22.29 -12.27 -3.71
N ALA A 24 23.17 -11.42 -4.23
CA ALA A 24 24.60 -11.43 -3.91
C ALA A 24 24.94 -10.79 -2.55
N GLY A 25 23.97 -10.16 -1.88
CA GLY A 25 24.18 -9.46 -0.61
C GLY A 25 24.92 -8.13 -0.73
N THR A 26 25.07 -7.59 -1.95
CA THR A 26 25.73 -6.29 -2.21
C THR A 26 24.75 -5.12 -2.20
N ARG A 27 23.44 -5.42 -2.14
CA ARG A 27 22.34 -4.45 -2.02
C ARG A 27 21.30 -4.96 -1.01
N ARG A 28 20.64 -4.03 -0.32
CA ARG A 28 19.52 -4.34 0.58
C ARG A 28 18.25 -4.65 -0.22
N ALA A 29 17.46 -5.60 0.24
CA ALA A 29 16.11 -5.83 -0.28
C ALA A 29 15.19 -4.64 0.03
N GLU A 30 14.23 -4.38 -0.85
CA GLU A 30 13.13 -3.45 -0.62
C GLU A 30 11.83 -4.23 -0.51
N LYS A 31 11.16 -4.05 0.63
CA LYS A 31 9.91 -4.72 0.96
C LYS A 31 8.74 -4.13 0.18
N VAL A 32 7.72 -4.94 -0.07
CA VAL A 32 6.48 -4.55 -0.75
C VAL A 32 5.82 -3.36 -0.05
N SER A 33 5.18 -2.49 -0.82
CA SER A 33 4.57 -1.24 -0.37
C SER A 33 3.61 -1.49 0.78
N CYS A 34 3.89 -0.83 1.91
CA CYS A 34 3.08 -0.95 3.12
C CYS A 34 3.28 0.30 3.97
N LEU A 35 2.17 0.87 4.45
CA LEU A 35 2.16 2.01 5.35
C LEU A 35 1.80 1.55 6.77
N GLY A 36 2.53 2.07 7.75
CA GLY A 36 2.19 1.92 9.16
C GLY A 36 1.68 3.24 9.71
N LEU A 37 0.64 3.19 10.53
CA LEU A 37 0.03 4.34 11.17
C LEU A 37 0.02 4.11 12.68
N VAL A 38 0.63 5.01 13.45
CA VAL A 38 0.73 4.87 14.91
C VAL A 38 0.17 6.11 15.57
N ASN A 39 -0.85 5.93 16.41
CA ASN A 39 -1.25 6.94 17.37
C ASN A 39 -0.25 6.89 18.54
N ARG A 40 0.62 7.89 18.65
CA ARG A 40 1.69 7.91 19.66
C ARG A 40 1.19 8.09 21.09
N ASP A 41 0.00 8.67 21.28
CA ASP A 41 -0.57 8.92 22.60
C ASP A 41 -1.19 7.65 23.19
N THR A 42 -1.82 6.83 22.36
CA THR A 42 -2.46 5.57 22.78
C THR A 42 -1.60 4.32 22.53
N GLY A 43 -0.62 4.40 21.63
CA GLY A 43 0.16 3.26 21.15
C GLY A 43 -0.57 2.37 20.14
N ALA A 44 -1.77 2.77 19.70
CA ALA A 44 -2.53 2.05 18.69
C ALA A 44 -1.78 2.08 17.35
N ALA A 45 -1.68 0.94 16.68
CA ALA A 45 -0.91 0.76 15.45
C ALA A 45 -1.72 0.03 14.39
N TYR A 46 -1.78 0.61 13.20
CA TYR A 46 -2.53 0.10 12.05
C TYR A 46 -1.59 -0.15 10.86
N MET A 47 -1.87 -1.19 10.10
CA MET A 47 -1.18 -1.48 8.84
C MET A 47 -2.12 -1.20 7.66
N PHE A 48 -1.58 -0.60 6.61
CA PHE A 48 -2.23 -0.54 5.31
C PHE A 48 -1.54 -1.58 4.43
N ASP A 49 -2.33 -2.56 4.05
CA ASP A 49 -1.95 -3.82 3.43
C ASP A 49 -1.15 -4.77 4.34
N ALA A 50 -1.42 -6.07 4.21
CA ALA A 50 -0.69 -7.16 4.83
C ALA A 50 0.11 -7.91 3.75
N THR A 51 1.32 -7.44 3.50
CA THR A 51 2.13 -7.86 2.34
C THR A 51 2.83 -9.22 2.56
N PRO A 52 3.48 -9.81 1.54
CA PRO A 52 4.35 -10.97 1.74
C PRO A 52 5.48 -10.76 2.76
N ASP A 53 5.93 -9.51 2.96
CA ASP A 53 6.97 -9.12 3.91
C ASP A 53 6.42 -8.83 5.33
N PHE A 54 5.20 -9.28 5.62
CA PHE A 54 4.44 -8.96 6.84
C PHE A 54 5.25 -9.13 8.12
N THR A 55 6.02 -10.20 8.27
CA THR A 55 6.80 -10.47 9.49
C THR A 55 7.76 -9.33 9.83
N ASP A 56 8.55 -8.87 8.85
CA ASP A 56 9.52 -7.79 9.05
C ASP A 56 8.84 -6.43 9.20
N GLN A 57 7.75 -6.20 8.46
CA GLN A 57 6.96 -4.97 8.53
C GLN A 57 6.26 -4.82 9.88
N LEU A 58 5.67 -5.90 10.39
CA LEU A 58 5.03 -5.95 11.69
C LEU A 58 6.06 -5.73 12.81
N ASN A 59 7.21 -6.41 12.74
CA ASN A 59 8.27 -6.21 13.70
C ASN A 59 8.75 -4.74 13.74
N ALA A 60 8.88 -4.10 12.57
CA ALA A 60 9.23 -2.69 12.49
C ALA A 60 8.15 -1.74 13.04
N LEU A 61 6.86 -2.10 12.91
CA LEU A 61 5.74 -1.28 13.36
C LEU A 61 5.48 -1.40 14.87
N THR A 62 5.40 -2.63 15.38
CA THR A 62 4.88 -2.93 16.72
C THR A 62 5.84 -3.75 17.59
N GLY A 63 7.02 -4.10 17.07
CA GLY A 63 7.91 -5.08 17.72
C GLY A 63 7.38 -6.51 17.68
N GLY A 64 6.45 -6.82 16.76
CA GLY A 64 5.91 -8.17 16.55
C GLY A 64 4.56 -8.42 17.24
N ARG A 65 4.01 -7.46 17.98
CA ARG A 65 2.63 -7.49 18.48
C ARG A 65 1.64 -7.40 17.31
N ALA A 66 0.53 -8.11 17.35
CA ALA A 66 -0.54 -7.93 16.37
C ALA A 66 -0.99 -6.46 16.25
N PRO A 67 -1.24 -5.95 15.03
CA PRO A 67 -1.71 -4.58 14.85
C PRO A 67 -3.15 -4.45 15.37
N ASP A 68 -3.52 -3.24 15.75
CA ASP A 68 -4.88 -2.90 16.22
C ASP A 68 -5.88 -2.82 15.07
N GLY A 69 -5.39 -2.81 13.83
CA GLY A 69 -6.18 -3.08 12.63
C GLY A 69 -5.35 -3.12 11.36
N ILE A 70 -5.90 -3.76 10.33
CA ILE A 70 -5.30 -3.85 9.00
C ILE A 70 -6.32 -3.34 7.97
N PHE A 71 -5.96 -2.31 7.19
CA PHE A 71 -6.75 -1.80 6.09
C PHE A 71 -6.24 -2.37 4.78
N LEU A 72 -7.08 -3.06 4.01
CA LEU A 72 -6.69 -3.65 2.73
C LEU A 72 -7.13 -2.78 1.57
N THR A 73 -6.22 -2.54 0.62
CA THR A 73 -6.50 -1.81 -0.61
C THR A 73 -7.21 -2.69 -1.64
N HIS A 74 -6.66 -3.87 -1.94
CA HIS A 74 -7.16 -4.80 -2.95
C HIS A 74 -6.50 -6.19 -2.88
N ALA A 75 -6.97 -7.14 -3.69
CA ALA A 75 -6.58 -8.55 -3.66
C ALA A 75 -5.45 -8.96 -4.63
N HIS A 76 -4.44 -8.12 -4.81
CA HIS A 76 -3.18 -8.54 -5.45
C HIS A 76 -2.17 -9.08 -4.45
N ILE A 77 -1.21 -9.86 -4.97
CA ILE A 77 -0.25 -10.62 -4.16
C ILE A 77 0.62 -9.74 -3.25
N GLY A 78 0.75 -8.45 -3.54
CA GLY A 78 1.49 -7.54 -2.66
C GLY A 78 0.72 -7.13 -1.41
N HIS A 79 -0.59 -7.31 -1.34
CA HIS A 79 -1.43 -6.47 -0.47
C HIS A 79 -2.16 -7.19 0.67
N TYR A 80 -2.39 -8.49 0.57
CA TYR A 80 -3.15 -9.24 1.59
C TYR A 80 -2.61 -10.63 1.99
N PRO A 81 -1.65 -11.29 1.29
CA PRO A 81 -1.29 -12.66 1.67
C PRO A 81 -0.60 -12.73 3.04
N GLY A 82 -0.03 -11.64 3.54
CA GLY A 82 0.51 -11.55 4.90
C GLY A 82 -0.49 -11.88 6.01
N LEU A 83 -1.80 -11.76 5.74
CA LEU A 83 -2.85 -12.20 6.67
C LEU A 83 -2.69 -13.67 7.08
N MET A 84 -2.10 -14.52 6.22
CA MET A 84 -1.88 -15.94 6.55
C MET A 84 -1.04 -16.14 7.82
N PHE A 85 -0.19 -15.17 8.19
CA PHE A 85 0.62 -15.23 9.41
C PHE A 85 -0.17 -14.96 10.69
N LEU A 86 -1.41 -14.47 10.60
CA LEU A 86 -2.28 -14.25 11.76
C LEU A 86 -2.87 -15.56 12.30
N GLY A 87 -2.85 -16.63 11.50
CA GLY A 87 -3.41 -17.93 11.82
C GLY A 87 -2.62 -18.76 12.83
N LYS A 88 -3.17 -19.94 13.14
CA LYS A 88 -2.66 -20.89 14.15
C LYS A 88 -1.20 -21.28 13.96
N GLU A 89 -0.75 -21.42 12.72
CA GLU A 89 0.59 -21.90 12.37
C GLU A 89 1.70 -20.88 12.69
N ALA A 90 1.34 -19.62 12.88
CA ALA A 90 2.27 -18.53 13.15
C ALA A 90 1.87 -17.77 14.42
N MET A 91 1.14 -16.66 14.29
CA MET A 91 0.86 -15.79 15.44
C MET A 91 -0.24 -16.30 16.36
N ALA A 92 -1.17 -17.09 15.84
CA ALA A 92 -2.41 -17.47 16.53
C ALA A 92 -3.10 -16.23 17.16
N ALA A 93 -3.26 -15.17 16.36
CA ALA A 93 -3.74 -13.88 16.83
C ALA A 93 -5.19 -13.93 17.31
N GLU A 94 -5.63 -12.99 18.15
CA GLU A 94 -6.99 -13.00 18.69
C GLU A 94 -7.81 -11.89 18.04
N GLY A 95 -8.57 -12.23 17.00
CA GLY A 95 -9.58 -11.35 16.42
C GLY A 95 -9.06 -10.03 15.85
N VAL A 96 -7.92 -10.04 15.14
CA VAL A 96 -7.35 -8.81 14.55
C VAL A 96 -8.37 -8.17 13.59
N PRO A 97 -8.75 -6.89 13.78
CA PRO A 97 -9.64 -6.19 12.86
C PRO A 97 -9.03 -6.05 11.46
N VAL A 98 -9.73 -6.55 10.45
CA VAL A 98 -9.34 -6.45 9.04
C VAL A 98 -10.42 -5.70 8.28
N TYR A 99 -10.09 -4.49 7.83
CA TYR A 99 -10.97 -3.59 7.11
C TYR A 99 -10.81 -3.77 5.61
N GLY A 100 -11.91 -4.04 4.91
CA GLY A 100 -11.92 -4.20 3.46
C GLY A 100 -13.29 -3.87 2.87
N THR A 101 -13.36 -3.58 1.57
CA THR A 101 -14.67 -3.41 0.92
C THR A 101 -15.49 -4.70 1.04
N ARG A 102 -16.80 -4.60 0.81
CA ARG A 102 -17.67 -5.77 0.82
C ARG A 102 -17.11 -6.94 -0.01
N ARG A 103 -16.65 -6.67 -1.23
CA ARG A 103 -16.09 -7.69 -2.10
C ARG A 103 -14.82 -8.31 -1.55
N MET A 104 -13.96 -7.52 -0.89
CA MET A 104 -12.76 -8.04 -0.21
C MET A 104 -13.15 -8.92 0.98
N CYS A 105 -14.07 -8.50 1.83
CA CYS A 105 -14.54 -9.31 2.94
C CYS A 105 -15.17 -10.63 2.47
N ASP A 106 -16.03 -10.58 1.45
CA ASP A 106 -16.64 -11.77 0.85
C ASP A 106 -15.58 -12.70 0.25
N PHE A 107 -14.56 -12.14 -0.43
CA PHE A 107 -13.44 -12.90 -0.99
C PHE A 107 -12.66 -13.65 0.10
N LEU A 108 -12.26 -12.96 1.17
CA LEU A 108 -11.53 -13.58 2.30
C LEU A 108 -12.37 -14.63 3.02
N ALA A 109 -13.66 -14.40 3.21
CA ALA A 109 -14.55 -15.33 3.90
C ALA A 109 -14.83 -16.61 3.10
N THR A 110 -14.67 -16.58 1.77
CA THR A 110 -15.04 -17.70 0.89
C THR A 110 -13.87 -18.41 0.23
N ASN A 111 -12.65 -17.86 0.33
CA ASN A 111 -11.45 -18.44 -0.29
C ASN A 111 -10.42 -18.87 0.76
N GLY A 112 -9.96 -20.11 0.61
CA GLY A 112 -8.84 -20.62 1.40
C GLY A 112 -7.50 -19.99 0.96
N PRO A 113 -6.53 -19.82 1.88
CA PRO A 113 -6.60 -20.23 3.29
C PRO A 113 -7.28 -19.21 4.21
N TRP A 114 -7.61 -18.00 3.75
CA TRP A 114 -8.10 -16.91 4.60
C TRP A 114 -9.44 -17.18 5.26
N SER A 115 -10.32 -17.96 4.63
CA SER A 115 -11.60 -18.34 5.24
C SER A 115 -11.42 -19.06 6.59
N LEU A 116 -10.34 -19.83 6.75
CA LEU A 116 -10.00 -20.47 8.04
C LEU A 116 -9.64 -19.47 9.13
N LEU A 117 -9.04 -18.33 8.76
CA LEU A 117 -8.73 -17.25 9.71
C LEU A 117 -10.00 -16.59 10.22
N VAL A 118 -10.99 -16.43 9.35
CA VAL A 118 -12.32 -15.88 9.69
C VAL A 118 -13.08 -16.89 10.57
N ASP A 119 -13.20 -18.14 10.12
CA ASP A 119 -13.94 -19.21 10.81
C ASP A 119 -13.36 -19.52 12.19
N SER A 120 -12.03 -19.40 12.34
CA SER A 120 -11.34 -19.65 13.62
C SER A 120 -11.16 -18.37 14.46
N HIS A 121 -11.74 -17.24 14.04
CA HIS A 121 -11.68 -15.95 14.73
C HIS A 121 -10.26 -15.40 14.96
N TYR A 122 -9.29 -15.77 14.12
CA TYR A 122 -7.97 -15.14 14.10
C TYR A 122 -8.04 -13.70 13.56
N ILE A 123 -8.97 -13.46 12.63
CA ILE A 123 -9.29 -12.12 12.11
C ILE A 123 -10.78 -11.82 12.26
N ALA A 124 -11.11 -10.55 12.46
CA ALA A 124 -12.48 -10.04 12.43
C ALA A 124 -12.64 -9.14 11.20
N LEU A 125 -13.51 -9.52 10.25
CA LEU A 125 -13.74 -8.73 9.05
C LEU A 125 -14.66 -7.53 9.36
N HIS A 126 -14.21 -6.35 8.97
CA HIS A 126 -14.95 -5.09 9.07
C HIS A 126 -15.17 -4.52 7.67
N GLU A 127 -16.43 -4.53 7.22
CA GLU A 127 -16.78 -3.93 5.94
C GLU A 127 -16.60 -2.41 5.99
N ILE A 128 -15.89 -1.86 5.01
CA ILE A 128 -15.77 -0.41 4.79
C ILE A 128 -16.43 -0.02 3.48
N THR A 129 -17.06 1.15 3.46
CA THR A 129 -17.76 1.67 2.29
C THR A 129 -17.00 2.86 1.73
N PRO A 130 -16.62 2.88 0.43
CA PRO A 130 -16.01 4.04 -0.21
C PRO A 130 -16.75 5.35 0.10
N GLY A 131 -16.02 6.38 0.51
CA GLY A 131 -16.56 7.68 0.90
C GLY A 131 -17.08 7.78 2.34
N SER A 132 -17.13 6.67 3.09
CA SER A 132 -17.54 6.66 4.50
C SER A 132 -16.34 6.47 5.42
N ALA A 133 -16.11 7.43 6.32
CA ALA A 133 -14.98 7.40 7.24
C ALA A 133 -15.16 6.34 8.34
N VAL A 134 -14.11 5.58 8.60
CA VAL A 134 -13.92 4.81 9.83
C VAL A 134 -13.25 5.72 10.86
N ASP A 135 -13.90 5.93 12.00
CA ASP A 135 -13.34 6.68 13.12
C ASP A 135 -12.49 5.76 14.00
N LEU A 136 -11.21 6.08 14.13
CA LEU A 136 -10.23 5.34 14.93
C LEU A 136 -9.99 6.00 16.31
N GLY A 137 -10.71 7.08 16.63
CA GLY A 137 -10.55 7.86 17.86
C GLY A 137 -9.46 8.92 17.75
N ASP A 138 -9.43 9.83 18.74
CA ASP A 138 -8.41 10.89 18.88
C ASP A 138 -8.22 11.78 17.64
N GLY A 139 -9.29 11.98 16.86
CA GLY A 139 -9.27 12.77 15.63
C GLY A 139 -8.69 12.03 14.41
N LEU A 140 -8.37 10.73 14.55
CA LEU A 140 -7.90 9.89 13.46
C LEU A 140 -9.08 9.26 12.70
N ARG A 141 -9.15 9.51 11.40
CA ARG A 141 -10.18 8.94 10.51
C ARG A 141 -9.56 8.35 9.26
N VAL A 142 -10.10 7.24 8.79
CA VAL A 142 -9.68 6.57 7.55
C VAL A 142 -10.87 6.43 6.62
N THR A 143 -10.80 7.03 5.44
CA THR A 143 -11.87 6.98 4.43
C THR A 143 -11.37 6.25 3.19
N PRO A 144 -11.94 5.08 2.84
CA PRO A 144 -11.63 4.43 1.56
C PRO A 144 -12.18 5.24 0.39
N MET A 145 -11.47 5.23 -0.73
CA MET A 145 -11.88 5.84 -1.98
C MET A 145 -11.63 4.86 -3.12
N LEU A 146 -12.61 4.64 -3.99
CA LEU A 146 -12.39 3.83 -5.18
C LEU A 146 -11.32 4.45 -6.06
N VAL A 147 -10.41 3.64 -6.56
CA VAL A 147 -9.39 4.01 -7.55
C VAL A 147 -9.47 3.04 -8.72
N PRO A 148 -9.26 3.51 -9.97
CA PRO A 148 -9.29 2.63 -11.13
C PRO A 148 -8.10 1.69 -11.07
N HIS A 149 -8.37 0.41 -11.01
CA HIS A 149 -7.38 -0.63 -11.19
C HIS A 149 -8.06 -1.90 -11.71
N ARG A 150 -7.30 -2.92 -12.08
CA ARG A 150 -7.87 -4.18 -12.57
C ARG A 150 -8.63 -4.92 -11.44
N ASP A 151 -9.95 -4.81 -11.45
CA ASP A 151 -10.82 -5.48 -10.46
C ASP A 151 -10.98 -6.98 -10.76
N GLU A 152 -9.91 -7.77 -10.61
CA GLU A 152 -9.93 -9.22 -10.88
C GLU A 152 -10.82 -9.97 -9.87
N PHE A 153 -10.63 -9.71 -8.58
CA PHE A 153 -11.35 -10.39 -7.49
C PHE A 153 -12.15 -9.42 -6.61
N THR A 154 -11.55 -8.29 -6.26
CA THR A 154 -12.12 -7.27 -5.37
C THR A 154 -12.13 -5.91 -6.03
N ASP A 155 -12.83 -4.94 -5.42
CA ASP A 155 -12.61 -3.53 -5.74
C ASP A 155 -11.17 -3.14 -5.35
N THR A 156 -10.70 -2.04 -5.93
CA THR A 156 -9.46 -1.38 -5.51
C THR A 156 -9.76 -0.04 -4.87
N VAL A 157 -9.22 0.17 -3.67
CA VAL A 157 -9.34 1.44 -2.94
C VAL A 157 -7.99 2.02 -2.57
N GLY A 158 -7.90 3.35 -2.61
CA GLY A 158 -6.94 4.10 -1.83
C GLY A 158 -7.58 4.60 -0.53
N PHE A 159 -6.78 5.24 0.33
CA PHE A 159 -7.23 5.73 1.62
C PHE A 159 -6.90 7.21 1.80
N LEU A 160 -7.89 7.99 2.23
CA LEU A 160 -7.68 9.29 2.86
C LEU A 160 -7.54 9.05 4.36
N ILE A 161 -6.39 9.40 4.92
CA ILE A 161 -6.07 9.30 6.34
C ILE A 161 -6.03 10.72 6.91
N GLU A 162 -6.93 11.02 7.82
CA GLU A 162 -7.04 12.34 8.44
C GLU A 162 -6.58 12.24 9.89
N GLY A 163 -5.52 12.99 10.22
CA GLY A 163 -5.09 13.21 11.60
C GLY A 163 -5.41 14.62 12.09
N PRO A 164 -5.05 14.94 13.34
CA PRO A 164 -5.31 16.25 13.95
C PRO A 164 -4.50 17.41 13.34
N ARG A 165 -3.42 17.13 12.60
CA ARG A 165 -2.50 18.14 12.03
C ARG A 165 -2.39 18.07 10.52
N ALA A 166 -2.52 16.90 9.92
CA ALA A 166 -2.37 16.71 8.48
C ALA A 166 -3.31 15.64 7.92
N ARG A 167 -3.49 15.69 6.60
CA ARG A 167 -4.26 14.74 5.80
C ARG A 167 -3.34 14.09 4.77
N VAL A 168 -3.35 12.77 4.71
CA VAL A 168 -2.53 11.96 3.81
C VAL A 168 -3.44 11.17 2.88
N ILE A 169 -3.09 11.11 1.60
CA ILE A 169 -3.64 10.12 0.67
C ILE A 169 -2.65 8.98 0.51
N PHE A 170 -3.14 7.76 0.56
CA PHE A 170 -2.38 6.55 0.27
C PHE A 170 -3.06 5.78 -0.87
N ILE A 171 -2.44 5.79 -2.05
CA ILE A 171 -2.89 5.07 -3.26
C ILE A 171 -1.68 4.29 -3.80
N PRO A 172 -1.40 3.08 -3.30
CA PRO A 172 -0.20 2.35 -3.70
C PRO A 172 -0.28 1.87 -5.16
N ASP A 173 -1.47 1.52 -5.66
CA ASP A 173 -1.65 0.96 -6.99
C ASP A 173 -2.86 1.62 -7.68
N ILE A 174 -2.65 2.13 -8.90
CA ILE A 174 -3.69 2.74 -9.73
C ILE A 174 -3.33 2.64 -11.22
N ASP A 175 -4.34 2.41 -12.07
CA ASP A 175 -4.19 2.31 -13.53
C ASP A 175 -3.71 3.60 -14.21
N LYS A 176 -4.59 4.59 -14.30
CA LYS A 176 -4.37 5.86 -15.00
C LYS A 176 -5.22 6.93 -14.35
N TRP A 177 -4.67 8.12 -14.17
CA TRP A 177 -5.38 9.23 -13.54
C TRP A 177 -6.63 9.64 -14.33
N GLU A 178 -6.60 9.53 -15.66
CA GLU A 178 -7.72 9.88 -16.54
C GLU A 178 -8.90 8.90 -16.42
N LYS A 179 -8.68 7.69 -15.89
CA LYS A 179 -9.74 6.74 -15.58
C LYS A 179 -10.37 6.98 -14.21
N TRP A 180 -9.75 7.81 -13.37
CA TRP A 180 -10.25 8.05 -12.03
C TRP A 180 -11.43 9.03 -12.09
N GLU A 181 -12.52 8.71 -11.40
CA GLU A 181 -13.69 9.60 -11.34
C GLU A 181 -13.38 10.93 -10.64
N GLN A 182 -12.29 10.97 -9.86
CA GLN A 182 -11.81 12.17 -9.18
C GLN A 182 -10.66 12.82 -9.95
N ASN A 183 -10.57 14.14 -9.87
CA ASN A 183 -9.43 14.87 -10.39
C ASN A 183 -8.27 14.85 -9.37
N LEU A 184 -7.12 14.28 -9.75
CA LEU A 184 -5.95 14.20 -8.87
C LEU A 184 -5.52 15.57 -8.32
N ARG A 185 -5.58 16.65 -9.12
CA ARG A 185 -5.18 18.00 -8.66
C ARG A 185 -6.14 18.53 -7.60
N ASP A 186 -7.43 18.30 -7.78
CA ASP A 186 -8.43 18.73 -6.80
C ASP A 186 -8.23 17.98 -5.48
N VAL A 187 -7.99 16.67 -5.53
CA VAL A 187 -7.64 15.86 -4.35
C VAL A 187 -6.36 16.38 -3.70
N ALA A 188 -5.31 16.62 -4.49
CA ALA A 188 -4.02 17.14 -4.02
C ALA A 188 -4.14 18.48 -3.27
N ASN A 189 -5.08 19.35 -3.68
CA ASN A 189 -5.28 20.64 -3.01
C ASN A 189 -6.06 20.53 -1.70
N THR A 190 -6.57 19.34 -1.34
CA THR A 190 -7.28 19.11 -0.09
C THR A 190 -6.43 18.44 0.99
N VAL A 191 -5.22 18.00 0.66
CA VAL A 191 -4.38 17.19 1.54
C VAL A 191 -2.96 17.74 1.62
N ASP A 192 -2.24 17.33 2.65
CA ASP A 192 -0.88 17.79 2.91
C ASP A 192 0.16 16.88 2.24
N VAL A 193 -0.13 15.58 2.17
CA VAL A 193 0.79 14.56 1.64
C VAL A 193 0.05 13.60 0.70
N LEU A 194 0.69 13.31 -0.43
CA LEU A 194 0.26 12.28 -1.37
C LEU A 194 1.30 11.15 -1.40
N LEU A 195 0.91 9.96 -0.96
CA LEU A 195 1.67 8.71 -1.13
C LEU A 195 1.03 7.93 -2.27
N VAL A 196 1.61 7.97 -3.47
CA VAL A 196 0.97 7.46 -4.69
C VAL A 196 1.85 6.49 -5.48
N ASP A 197 1.21 5.70 -6.33
CA ASP A 197 1.82 4.77 -7.28
C ASP A 197 2.98 5.43 -8.06
N GLY A 198 4.16 4.79 -7.95
CA GLY A 198 5.37 5.09 -8.68
C GLY A 198 5.96 3.85 -9.35
N THR A 199 5.12 2.88 -9.73
CA THR A 199 5.50 1.59 -10.32
C THR A 199 6.54 1.79 -11.43
N PHE A 200 6.28 2.72 -12.35
CA PHE A 200 7.18 3.03 -13.46
C PHE A 200 7.61 4.51 -13.47
N GLY A 201 8.91 4.73 -13.64
CA GLY A 201 9.50 6.07 -13.57
C GLY A 201 9.35 6.90 -14.84
N SER A 202 9.62 6.27 -15.99
CA SER A 202 9.57 6.89 -17.31
C SER A 202 9.35 5.83 -18.39
N PRO A 203 9.07 6.22 -19.65
CA PRO A 203 8.97 5.27 -20.76
C PRO A 203 10.27 4.48 -21.01
N ASP A 204 11.43 5.03 -20.63
CA ASP A 204 12.74 4.40 -20.84
C ASP A 204 12.91 3.10 -20.04
N GLU A 205 12.13 2.92 -18.97
CA GLU A 205 12.10 1.70 -18.16
C GLU A 205 11.49 0.51 -18.90
N LEU A 206 10.65 0.77 -19.92
CA LEU A 206 9.82 -0.22 -20.60
C LEU A 206 10.10 -0.24 -22.12
N PRO A 207 11.37 -0.49 -22.54
CA PRO A 207 11.74 -0.40 -23.94
C PRO A 207 10.96 -1.42 -24.80
N GLY A 208 10.35 -0.93 -25.88
CA GLY A 208 9.58 -1.75 -26.81
C GLY A 208 8.18 -2.13 -26.34
N ARG A 209 7.70 -1.60 -25.21
CA ARG A 209 6.30 -1.75 -24.78
C ARG A 209 5.45 -0.59 -25.26
N ASP A 210 4.18 -0.88 -25.53
CA ASP A 210 3.18 0.13 -25.82
C ASP A 210 2.73 0.81 -24.51
N MET A 211 3.09 2.08 -24.34
CA MET A 211 2.77 2.86 -23.14
C MET A 211 1.27 3.01 -22.90
N ALA A 212 0.44 2.92 -23.96
CA ALA A 212 -1.02 2.96 -23.82
C ALA A 212 -1.58 1.69 -23.15
N GLN A 213 -0.82 0.59 -23.17
CA GLN A 213 -1.23 -0.69 -22.60
C GLN A 213 -0.67 -0.92 -21.19
N ILE A 214 0.14 0.01 -20.67
CA ILE A 214 0.73 -0.10 -19.33
C ILE A 214 -0.23 0.55 -18.33
N PRO A 215 -0.89 -0.25 -17.47
CA PRO A 215 -1.94 0.22 -16.59
C PRO A 215 -1.33 0.79 -15.30
N HIS A 216 -0.42 1.75 -15.41
CA HIS A 216 0.06 2.59 -14.30
C HIS A 216 0.41 3.99 -14.81
N PRO A 217 0.18 5.08 -14.05
CA PRO A 217 0.69 6.39 -14.40
C PRO A 217 2.21 6.41 -14.23
N LEU A 218 2.91 7.07 -15.16
CA LEU A 218 4.34 7.30 -14.98
C LEU A 218 4.58 8.34 -13.90
N MET A 219 5.67 8.20 -13.14
CA MET A 219 6.09 9.23 -12.18
C MET A 219 6.23 10.61 -12.85
N THR A 220 6.70 10.67 -14.11
CA THR A 220 6.79 11.93 -14.88
C THR A 220 5.43 12.55 -15.19
N GLU A 221 4.40 11.74 -15.44
CA GLU A 221 3.03 12.20 -15.70
C GLU A 221 2.41 12.75 -14.41
N THR A 222 2.52 12.01 -13.30
CA THR A 222 2.03 12.42 -11.98
C THR A 222 2.68 13.73 -11.53
N ARG A 223 4.01 13.89 -11.69
CA ARG A 223 4.71 15.16 -11.39
C ARG A 223 4.17 16.32 -12.20
N ALA A 224 3.95 16.13 -13.50
CA ALA A 224 3.44 17.18 -14.38
C ALA A 224 2.01 17.59 -13.97
N LEU A 225 1.15 16.61 -13.67
CA LEU A 225 -0.21 16.84 -13.20
C LEU A 225 -0.24 17.62 -11.90
N LEU A 226 0.72 17.43 -11.00
CA LEU A 226 0.73 18.05 -9.66
C LEU A 226 1.48 19.38 -9.59
N GLN A 227 2.02 19.90 -10.70
CA GLN A 227 2.69 21.20 -10.70
C GLN A 227 1.78 22.31 -10.17
N GLY A 228 2.27 23.04 -9.17
CA GLY A 228 1.57 24.15 -8.53
C GLY A 228 0.46 23.75 -7.56
N THR A 229 0.33 22.47 -7.21
CA THR A 229 -0.51 22.02 -6.09
C THR A 229 0.24 22.17 -4.76
N SER A 230 -0.49 22.17 -3.64
CA SER A 230 0.08 22.37 -2.29
C SER A 230 0.60 21.10 -1.63
N ALA A 231 0.11 19.92 -2.03
CA ALA A 231 0.49 18.66 -1.40
C ALA A 231 1.95 18.29 -1.67
N GLU A 232 2.59 17.70 -0.67
CA GLU A 232 3.88 17.06 -0.79
C GLU A 232 3.72 15.69 -1.46
N LEU A 233 4.28 15.54 -2.66
CA LEU A 233 4.22 14.31 -3.44
C LEU A 233 5.34 13.34 -3.05
N TRP A 234 4.95 12.10 -2.76
CA TRP A 234 5.85 10.98 -2.56
C TRP A 234 5.38 9.74 -3.30
N PHE A 235 6.29 9.11 -4.02
CA PHE A 235 6.08 7.86 -4.72
C PHE A 235 6.39 6.66 -3.84
N ILE A 236 5.53 5.66 -3.95
CA ILE A 236 5.61 4.33 -3.32
C ILE A 236 5.34 3.27 -4.39
N HIS A 237 5.34 1.99 -4.01
CA HIS A 237 5.01 0.88 -4.92
C HIS A 237 5.87 0.83 -6.20
N LEU A 238 7.18 1.02 -6.07
CA LEU A 238 8.09 1.08 -7.22
C LEU A 238 8.43 -0.32 -7.74
N ASN A 239 8.33 -0.54 -9.05
CA ASN A 239 8.76 -1.80 -9.63
C ASN A 239 10.27 -2.01 -9.43
N HIS A 240 10.70 -3.27 -9.39
CA HIS A 240 12.12 -3.63 -9.23
C HIS A 240 13.02 -3.09 -10.36
N SER A 241 12.45 -2.74 -11.52
CA SER A 241 13.17 -2.11 -12.63
C SER A 241 13.26 -0.58 -12.52
N ASN A 242 12.53 0.05 -11.60
CA ASN A 242 12.45 1.50 -11.53
C ASN A 242 13.77 2.07 -11.00
N PRO A 243 14.50 2.88 -11.80
CA PRO A 243 15.78 3.44 -11.37
C PRO A 243 15.69 4.30 -10.11
N ALA A 244 14.52 4.87 -9.81
CA ALA A 244 14.30 5.66 -8.61
C ALA A 244 14.31 4.83 -7.32
N LEU A 245 13.96 3.53 -7.39
CA LEU A 245 14.14 2.58 -6.28
C LEU A 245 15.62 2.31 -6.01
N VAL A 246 16.43 2.31 -7.08
CA VAL A 246 17.85 1.91 -7.04
C VAL A 246 18.78 3.06 -6.67
N ASN A 247 18.55 4.22 -7.28
CA ASN A 247 19.40 5.41 -7.19
C ASN A 247 18.83 6.46 -6.23
N GLY A 248 17.59 6.26 -5.78
CA GLY A 248 16.81 7.26 -5.07
C GLY A 248 16.27 8.34 -5.99
N ALA A 249 15.15 8.94 -5.57
CA ALA A 249 14.69 10.24 -6.05
C ALA A 249 14.25 11.07 -4.84
N ARG A 250 14.11 12.39 -5.02
CA ARG A 250 13.75 13.29 -3.91
C ARG A 250 12.33 13.07 -3.41
N ASP A 251 11.47 12.59 -4.29
CA ASP A 251 10.04 12.38 -4.11
C ASP A 251 9.71 10.88 -4.05
N VAL A 252 10.65 10.04 -3.60
CA VAL A 252 10.42 8.61 -3.36
C VAL A 252 10.58 8.33 -1.87
N VAL A 253 9.56 7.68 -1.29
CA VAL A 253 9.60 7.27 0.12
C VAL A 253 10.77 6.31 0.33
N ARG A 254 11.40 6.41 1.50
CA ARG A 254 12.37 5.40 1.97
C ARG A 254 11.79 4.59 3.11
N GLU A 255 12.21 3.33 3.22
CA GLU A 255 11.86 2.53 4.40
C GLU A 255 12.26 3.26 5.68
N GLY A 256 11.33 3.34 6.64
CA GLY A 256 11.52 4.04 7.92
C GLY A 256 11.27 5.55 7.87
N GLN A 257 10.91 6.12 6.71
CA GLN A 257 10.46 7.51 6.63
C GLN A 257 9.12 7.69 7.37
N VAL A 258 9.02 8.78 8.13
CA VAL A 258 7.88 9.10 9.01
C VAL A 258 7.24 10.41 8.58
N PHE A 259 5.91 10.43 8.56
CA PHE A 259 5.08 11.60 8.32
C PHE A 259 4.26 11.88 9.58
N GLU A 260 4.20 13.13 10.02
CA GLU A 260 3.42 13.52 11.20
C GLU A 260 2.02 13.96 10.76
N LEU A 261 1.01 13.25 11.27
CA LEU A 261 -0.42 13.46 11.03
C LEU A 261 -1.09 14.30 12.11
#